data_AF-A0A2N1N5X8-F1
#
_entry.id   AF-A0A2N1N5X8-F1
#
_cell.length_a   1.000
_cell.length_b   1.000
_cell.length_c   1.000
_cell.angle_alpha   90.00
_cell.angle_beta   90.00
_cell.angle_gamma   90.00
#
_symmetry.space_group_name_H-M   'P 1'
#
loop_
_entity.id
_entity.type
_entity.pdbx_description
1 polymer ?
#
loop_
_entity_poly.entity_id
_entity_poly.type
_entity_poly.pdbx_seq_one_letter_code
_entity_poly.pdbx_strand_id
1 'polypeptide(L)'
;MTHIETNEHFWTCPRSIDILTTIFKKHELIYRSTVINNVDKDKVNIDDINFNIPLFTGFNSPITSILDAPEIHCLLINMIPNCILEPLKAAKFHKKLIKKLLLSFLFDLHRDIYKLLWKTRNLEWKEYKRTNGITKKSFVKRPKQQRKKCRIDNDNDSSNIRNYNTMLQFPP
;
A
#
# COMPACT_ATOMS: atom_id res chain seq x y z
N MET A 1 -6.89 -27.44 -9.21
CA MET A 1 -6.99 -26.40 -8.16
C MET A 1 -6.29 -25.16 -8.67
N THR A 2 -7.05 -24.14 -9.07
CA THR A 2 -6.53 -22.82 -9.42
C THR A 2 -6.14 -22.11 -8.13
N HIS A 3 -4.84 -21.96 -7.89
CA HIS A 3 -4.34 -21.20 -6.76
C HIS A 3 -4.62 -19.71 -7.04
N ILE A 4 -5.67 -19.16 -6.42
CA ILE A 4 -5.94 -17.73 -6.46
C ILE A 4 -4.93 -17.07 -5.54
N GLU A 5 -4.04 -16.25 -6.10
CA GLU A 5 -3.11 -15.44 -5.32
C GLU A 5 -3.91 -14.36 -4.58
N THR A 6 -4.07 -14.55 -3.27
CA THR A 6 -4.73 -13.58 -2.40
C THR A 6 -3.66 -12.76 -1.66
N ASN A 7 -3.93 -11.47 -1.47
CA ASN A 7 -3.05 -10.59 -0.68
C ASN A 7 -3.06 -10.92 0.83
N GLU A 8 -3.72 -12.02 1.24
CA GLU A 8 -3.78 -12.52 2.62
C GLU A 8 -2.41 -12.91 3.17
N HIS A 9 -1.46 -13.28 2.30
CA HIS A 9 -0.13 -13.66 2.77
C HIS A 9 0.59 -12.52 3.52
N PHE A 10 0.24 -11.27 3.21
CA PHE A 10 0.75 -10.12 3.94
C PHE A 10 0.34 -10.14 5.42
N TRP A 11 -0.90 -10.56 5.69
CA TRP A 11 -1.53 -10.56 7.02
C TRP A 11 -1.18 -11.78 7.85
N THR A 12 -0.72 -12.86 7.21
CA THR A 12 -0.28 -14.09 7.88
C THR A 12 1.20 -14.11 8.23
N CYS A 13 1.98 -13.10 7.83
CA CYS A 13 3.41 -12.99 8.16
C CYS A 13 3.63 -12.25 9.50
N PRO A 14 4.05 -12.94 10.59
CA PRO A 14 4.18 -12.32 11.92
C PRO A 14 5.15 -11.14 11.91
N ARG A 15 6.25 -11.24 11.15
CA ARG A 15 7.25 -10.18 11.07
C ARG A 15 6.72 -8.91 10.41
N SER A 16 5.83 -9.04 9.42
CA SER A 16 5.16 -7.90 8.81
C SER A 16 4.23 -7.23 9.81
N ILE A 17 3.47 -8.03 10.57
CA ILE A 17 2.58 -7.54 11.62
C ILE A 17 3.36 -6.84 12.75
N ASP A 18 4.51 -7.39 13.18
CA ASP A 18 5.36 -6.77 14.21
C ASP A 18 5.92 -5.41 13.76
N ILE A 19 6.34 -5.31 12.49
CA ILE A 19 6.83 -4.05 11.91
C ILE A 19 5.71 -3.03 11.88
N LEU A 20 4.53 -3.42 11.36
CA LEU A 20 3.38 -2.52 11.34
C LEU A 20 2.98 -2.09 12.75
N THR A 21 2.90 -3.02 13.70
CA THR A 21 2.60 -2.73 15.11
C THR A 21 3.54 -1.67 15.67
N THR A 22 4.84 -1.83 15.43
CA THR A 22 5.87 -0.87 15.88
C THR A 22 5.67 0.51 15.26
N ILE A 23 5.38 0.57 13.96
CA ILE A 23 5.14 1.81 13.23
C ILE A 23 3.88 2.51 13.76
N PHE A 24 2.77 1.79 13.86
CA PHE A 24 1.50 2.38 14.27
C PHE A 24 1.50 2.83 15.73
N LYS A 25 2.16 2.11 16.64
CA LYS A 25 2.36 2.58 18.03
C LYS A 25 3.14 3.89 18.11
N LYS A 26 4.22 4.00 17.31
CA LYS A 26 4.99 5.26 17.22
C LYS A 26 4.12 6.40 16.69
N HIS A 27 3.38 6.15 15.60
CA HIS A 27 2.55 7.15 14.94
C HIS A 27 1.31 7.51 15.75
N GLU A 28 0.76 6.62 16.58
CA GLU A 28 -0.30 6.92 17.54
C GLU A 28 0.15 8.00 18.52
N LEU A 29 1.34 7.87 19.10
CA LEU A 29 1.90 8.85 20.04
C LEU A 29 2.08 10.21 19.36
N ILE A 30 2.68 10.23 18.17
CA ILE A 30 2.88 11.46 17.39
C ILE A 30 1.53 12.11 17.07
N TYR A 31 0.55 11.32 16.66
CA TYR A 31 -0.79 11.79 16.32
C TYR A 31 -1.47 12.42 17.53
N ARG A 32 -1.51 11.71 18.68
CA ARG A 32 -2.08 12.21 19.94
C ARG A 32 -1.42 13.53 20.37
N SER A 33 -0.09 13.58 20.39
CA SER A 33 0.65 14.80 20.71
C SER A 33 0.35 15.95 19.74
N THR A 34 0.22 15.65 18.45
CA THR A 34 -0.12 16.65 17.43
C THR A 34 -1.49 17.26 17.67
N VAL A 35 -2.50 16.43 17.98
CA VAL A 35 -3.84 16.92 18.32
C VAL A 35 -3.77 17.80 19.58
N ILE A 36 -3.22 17.27 20.67
CA ILE A 36 -3.15 17.97 21.97
C ILE A 36 -2.43 19.31 21.86
N ASN A 37 -1.32 19.37 21.12
CA ASN A 37 -0.53 20.60 20.97
C ASN A 37 -1.20 21.67 20.12
N ASN A 38 -2.18 21.31 19.28
CA ASN A 38 -2.90 22.25 18.42
C ASN A 38 -4.30 22.60 18.97
N VAL A 39 -4.78 21.91 20.02
CA VAL A 39 -6.06 22.18 20.66
C VAL A 39 -6.05 23.55 21.33
N ASP A 40 -7.09 24.32 21.04
CA ASP A 40 -7.42 25.55 21.76
C ASP A 40 -8.10 25.17 23.08
N LYS A 41 -7.30 25.17 24.16
CA LYS A 41 -7.73 24.74 25.50
C LYS A 41 -8.83 25.62 26.10
N ASP A 42 -9.01 26.83 25.58
CA ASP A 42 -10.08 27.74 26.02
C ASP A 42 -11.44 27.35 25.41
N LYS A 43 -11.45 26.53 24.35
CA LYS A 43 -12.67 26.17 23.59
C LYS A 43 -13.06 24.70 23.67
N VAL A 44 -12.11 23.82 24.00
CA VAL A 44 -12.29 22.37 24.00
C VAL A 44 -11.51 21.77 25.16
N ASN A 45 -12.18 20.94 25.97
CA ASN A 45 -11.49 20.11 26.95
C ASN A 45 -10.85 18.91 26.22
N ILE A 46 -9.58 18.64 26.53
CA ILE A 46 -8.83 17.52 25.93
C ILE A 46 -9.47 16.18 26.31
N ASP A 47 -10.05 16.08 27.51
CA ASP A 47 -10.69 14.87 27.99
C ASP A 47 -11.93 14.47 27.16
N ASP A 48 -12.53 15.42 26.45
CA ASP A 48 -13.67 15.17 25.55
C ASP A 48 -13.24 14.54 24.22
N ILE A 49 -11.93 14.52 23.91
CA ILE A 49 -11.40 13.98 22.66
C ILE A 49 -11.15 12.48 22.81
N ASN A 50 -11.95 11.68 22.12
CA ASN A 50 -11.77 10.23 22.09
C ASN A 50 -10.54 9.82 21.24
N PHE A 51 -9.48 9.35 21.90
CA PHE A 51 -8.28 8.82 21.25
C PHE A 51 -8.29 7.29 21.05
N ASN A 52 -9.39 6.60 21.37
CA ASN A 52 -9.57 5.19 21.05
C ASN A 52 -9.91 5.01 19.56
N ILE A 53 -8.87 5.07 18.72
CA ILE A 53 -9.00 5.01 17.27
C ILE A 53 -8.72 3.57 16.81
N PRO A 54 -9.67 2.89 16.16
CA PRO A 54 -9.52 1.51 15.68
C PRO A 54 -8.26 1.24 14.85
N LEU A 55 -7.79 2.26 14.11
CA LEU A 55 -6.54 2.18 13.37
C LEU A 55 -5.32 1.84 14.24
N PHE A 56 -5.28 2.37 15.46
CA PHE A 56 -4.18 2.13 16.39
C PHE A 56 -4.46 0.94 17.30
N THR A 57 -5.70 0.78 17.74
CA THR A 57 -6.09 -0.30 18.65
C THR A 57 -6.26 -1.65 17.97
N GLY A 58 -6.34 -1.70 16.64
CA GLY A 58 -6.38 -2.95 15.86
C GLY A 58 -5.17 -3.87 16.09
N PHE A 59 -4.04 -3.34 16.58
CA PHE A 59 -2.85 -4.13 16.95
C PHE A 59 -2.86 -4.66 18.39
N ASN A 60 -3.89 -4.35 19.19
CA ASN A 60 -4.01 -4.87 20.55
C ASN A 60 -4.45 -6.34 20.57
N SER A 61 -4.98 -6.82 19.45
CA SER A 61 -5.37 -8.22 19.24
C SER A 61 -4.53 -8.84 18.12
N PRO A 62 -4.37 -10.18 18.09
CA PRO A 62 -3.71 -10.85 16.98
C PRO A 62 -4.44 -10.58 15.66
N ILE A 63 -3.69 -10.13 14.66
CA ILE A 63 -4.20 -9.93 13.29
C ILE A 63 -3.84 -11.18 12.50
N THR A 64 -4.85 -11.90 12.03
CA THR A 64 -4.71 -13.15 11.28
C THR A 64 -5.29 -13.06 9.87
N SER A 65 -6.20 -12.10 9.64
CA SER A 65 -6.84 -11.82 8.37
C SER A 65 -7.05 -10.32 8.18
N ILE A 66 -7.33 -9.91 6.94
CA ILE A 66 -7.80 -8.57 6.58
C ILE A 66 -8.99 -8.12 7.44
N LEU A 67 -9.89 -9.03 7.78
CA LEU A 67 -11.12 -8.72 8.54
C LEU A 67 -10.86 -8.30 9.99
N ASP A 68 -9.71 -8.69 10.56
CA ASP A 68 -9.36 -8.37 11.94
C ASP A 68 -8.99 -6.88 12.11
N ALA A 69 -8.55 -6.23 11.02
CA ALA A 69 -8.11 -4.84 11.05
C ALA A 69 -8.44 -4.07 9.74
N PRO A 70 -9.72 -3.80 9.47
CA PRO A 70 -10.16 -3.20 8.21
C PRO A 70 -9.64 -1.77 8.02
N GLU A 71 -9.47 -0.97 9.07
CA GLU A 71 -8.95 0.39 8.99
C GLU A 71 -7.47 0.42 8.57
N ILE A 72 -6.69 -0.55 9.05
CA ILE A 72 -5.29 -0.70 8.65
C ILE A 72 -5.23 -1.11 7.18
N HIS A 73 -6.08 -2.06 6.79
CA HIS A 73 -6.18 -2.47 5.39
C HIS A 73 -6.54 -1.29 4.48
N CYS A 74 -7.56 -0.50 4.85
CA CYS A 74 -7.91 0.74 4.16
C CYS A 74 -6.69 1.65 3.96
N LEU A 75 -5.90 1.86 5.01
CA LEU A 75 -4.71 2.72 4.92
C LEU A 75 -3.65 2.14 3.99
N LEU A 76 -3.42 0.82 4.03
CA LEU A 76 -2.45 0.15 3.16
C LEU A 76 -2.84 0.19 1.67
N ILE A 77 -4.13 0.30 1.35
CA ILE A 77 -4.62 0.52 -0.02
C ILE A 77 -4.78 2.01 -0.38
N ASN A 78 -4.17 2.91 0.41
CA ASN A 78 -4.18 4.36 0.23
C ASN A 78 -5.56 5.02 0.41
N MET A 79 -6.46 4.41 1.17
CA MET A 79 -7.71 5.04 1.62
C MET A 79 -7.54 5.62 3.03
N ILE A 80 -8.28 6.69 3.33
CA ILE A 80 -8.22 7.34 4.64
C ILE A 80 -9.41 6.87 5.48
N PRO A 81 -9.19 6.11 6.57
CA PRO A 81 -10.28 5.68 7.43
C PRO A 81 -10.86 6.87 8.21
N ASN A 82 -12.19 6.93 8.31
CA ASN A 82 -12.91 8.02 8.97
C ASN A 82 -12.53 8.19 10.44
N CYS A 83 -12.13 7.12 11.11
CA CYS A 83 -11.74 7.15 12.52
C CYS A 83 -10.56 8.09 12.83
N ILE A 84 -9.69 8.37 11.85
CA ILE A 84 -8.61 9.38 12.00
C ILE A 84 -9.19 10.80 12.05
N LEU A 85 -10.33 11.05 11.41
CA LEU A 85 -10.88 12.40 11.33
C LEU A 85 -11.62 12.82 12.61
N GLU A 86 -12.17 11.86 13.35
CA GLU A 86 -13.03 12.14 14.50
C GLU A 86 -12.34 12.95 15.61
N PRO A 87 -11.10 12.63 16.05
CA PRO A 87 -10.40 13.44 17.04
C PRO A 87 -10.10 14.86 16.56
N LEU A 88 -9.77 15.03 15.26
CA LEU A 88 -9.48 16.34 14.67
C LEU A 88 -10.74 17.22 14.57
N LYS A 89 -11.90 16.61 14.33
CA LYS A 89 -13.20 17.30 14.34
C LYS A 89 -13.62 17.65 15.76
N ALA A 90 -13.45 16.72 16.71
CA ALA A 90 -13.74 16.94 18.13
C ALA A 90 -12.92 18.11 18.71
N ALA A 91 -11.67 18.24 18.27
CA ALA A 91 -10.80 19.38 18.58
C ALA A 91 -11.25 20.73 17.99
N LYS A 92 -12.38 20.77 17.26
CA LYS A 92 -12.94 21.96 16.58
C LYS A 92 -11.94 22.69 15.68
N PHE A 93 -11.03 21.96 15.05
CA PHE A 93 -10.06 22.54 14.14
C PHE A 93 -10.72 23.07 12.87
N HIS A 94 -10.15 24.17 12.36
CA HIS A 94 -10.57 24.69 11.07
C HIS A 94 -10.12 23.75 9.94
N LYS A 95 -10.93 23.65 8.87
CA LYS A 95 -10.73 22.67 7.78
C LYS A 95 -9.33 22.71 7.15
N LYS A 96 -8.69 23.89 7.06
CA LYS A 96 -7.34 24.04 6.51
C LYS A 96 -6.28 23.37 7.38
N LEU A 97 -6.36 23.51 8.70
CA LEU A 97 -5.45 22.84 9.63
C LEU A 97 -5.67 21.33 9.65
N ILE A 98 -6.93 20.86 9.65
CA ILE A 98 -7.24 19.42 9.57
C ILE A 98 -6.54 18.80 8.36
N LYS A 99 -6.69 19.40 7.17
CA LYS A 99 -6.03 18.91 5.94
C LYS A 99 -4.52 18.90 6.06
N LYS A 100 -3.92 19.97 6.62
CA LYS A 100 -2.47 20.08 6.80
C LYS A 100 -1.93 19.00 7.73
N LEU A 101 -2.55 18.85 8.91
CA LEU A 101 -2.13 17.86 9.92
C LEU A 101 -2.31 16.43 9.40
N LEU A 102 -3.47 16.14 8.81
CA LEU A 102 -3.77 14.83 8.24
C LEU A 102 -2.79 14.44 7.13
N LEU A 103 -2.53 15.35 6.18
CA LEU A 103 -1.65 15.04 5.06
C LEU A 103 -0.20 14.84 5.52
N SER A 104 0.28 15.65 6.47
CA SER A 104 1.60 15.46 7.07
C SER A 104 1.70 14.12 7.79
N PHE A 105 0.71 13.80 8.62
CA PHE A 105 0.64 12.53 9.34
C PHE A 105 0.66 11.33 8.40
N LEU A 106 -0.20 11.33 7.38
CA LEU A 106 -0.29 10.25 6.40
C LEU A 106 1.03 10.10 5.63
N PHE A 107 1.64 11.20 5.20
CA PHE A 107 2.91 11.17 4.49
C PHE A 107 4.00 10.48 5.31
N ASP A 108 4.17 10.87 6.57
CA ASP A 108 5.19 10.31 7.45
C ASP A 108 4.90 8.84 7.78
N LEU A 109 3.62 8.49 8.01
CA LEU A 109 3.19 7.11 8.26
C LEU A 109 3.50 6.22 7.06
N HIS A 110 3.06 6.59 5.86
CA HIS A 110 3.30 5.81 4.65
C HIS A 110 4.80 5.67 4.37
N ARG A 111 5.57 6.75 4.54
CA ARG A 111 7.02 6.72 4.37
C ARG A 111 7.68 5.67 5.28
N ASP A 112 7.29 5.62 6.55
CA ASP A 112 7.83 4.64 7.50
C ASP A 112 7.39 3.21 7.16
N ILE A 113 6.11 3.00 6.77
CA ILE A 113 5.61 1.70 6.28
C ILE A 113 6.47 1.22 5.12
N TYR A 114 6.59 2.00 4.05
CA TYR A 114 7.37 1.59 2.88
C TYR A 114 8.84 1.34 3.23
N LYS A 115 9.47 2.24 4.00
CA LYS A 115 10.90 2.13 4.29
C LYS A 115 11.25 0.90 5.12
N LEU A 116 10.45 0.57 6.14
CA LEU A 116 10.75 -0.50 7.07
C LEU A 116 10.25 -1.85 6.56
N LEU A 117 9.02 -1.90 6.04
CA LEU A 117 8.41 -3.11 5.54
C LEU A 117 9.13 -3.61 4.28
N TRP A 118 9.39 -2.72 3.31
CA TRP A 118 10.05 -3.11 2.05
C TRP A 118 11.49 -3.55 2.28
N LYS A 119 12.20 -2.91 3.23
CA LYS A 119 13.55 -3.32 3.62
C LYS A 119 13.56 -4.74 4.18
N THR A 120 12.61 -5.05 5.07
CA THR A 120 12.49 -6.39 5.67
C THR A 120 12.10 -7.43 4.63
N ARG A 121 11.07 -7.16 3.83
CA ARG A 121 10.64 -8.06 2.76
C ARG A 121 11.78 -8.35 1.77
N ASN A 122 12.57 -7.33 1.41
CA ASN A 122 13.72 -7.52 0.52
C ASN A 122 14.83 -8.36 1.16
N LEU A 123 15.00 -8.29 2.48
CA LEU A 123 15.95 -9.13 3.23
C LEU A 123 15.48 -10.59 3.20
N GLU A 124 14.22 -10.85 3.56
CA GLU A 124 13.66 -12.21 3.54
C GLU A 124 13.65 -12.80 2.13
N TRP A 125 13.35 -11.99 1.11
CA TRP A 125 13.44 -12.44 -0.27
C TRP A 125 14.88 -12.81 -0.68
N LYS A 126 15.89 -12.09 -0.17
CA LYS A 126 17.29 -12.45 -0.41
C LYS A 126 17.65 -13.76 0.29
N GLU A 127 17.20 -13.94 1.53
CA GLU A 127 17.43 -15.18 2.28
C GLU A 127 16.73 -16.38 1.64
N TYR A 128 15.45 -16.23 1.27
CA TYR A 128 14.70 -17.24 0.54
C TYR A 128 15.43 -17.68 -0.74
N LYS A 129 15.89 -16.72 -1.55
CA LYS A 129 16.66 -17.05 -2.77
C LYS A 129 17.95 -17.80 -2.46
N ARG A 130 18.65 -17.42 -1.38
CA ARG A 130 19.89 -18.10 -0.94
C ARG A 130 19.59 -19.54 -0.53
N THR A 131 18.58 -19.76 0.30
CA THR A 131 18.18 -21.10 0.78
C THR A 131 17.71 -22.01 -0.35
N ASN A 132 16.99 -21.47 -1.34
CA ASN A 132 16.48 -22.23 -2.48
C ASN A 132 17.47 -22.30 -3.67
N GLY A 133 18.70 -21.81 -3.51
CA GLY A 133 19.70 -21.81 -4.60
C GLY A 133 19.31 -20.98 -5.83
N ILE A 134 18.37 -20.05 -5.69
CA ILE A 134 17.88 -19.17 -6.76
C ILE A 134 18.95 -18.10 -7.04
N THR A 135 19.82 -18.40 -7.99
CA THR A 135 20.89 -17.50 -8.45
C THR A 135 20.54 -16.87 -9.78
N LYS A 136 21.13 -15.73 -10.14
CA LYS A 136 20.92 -15.09 -11.46
C LYS A 136 21.19 -16.07 -12.63
N LYS A 137 22.04 -17.07 -12.42
CA LYS A 137 22.38 -18.15 -13.37
C LYS A 137 21.21 -19.10 -13.65
N SER A 138 20.28 -19.32 -12.70
CA SER A 138 19.11 -20.17 -12.92
C SER A 138 18.12 -19.58 -13.94
N PHE A 139 18.15 -18.26 -14.15
CA PHE A 139 17.28 -17.55 -15.09
C PHE A 139 17.89 -17.36 -16.50
N VAL A 140 19.11 -17.85 -16.76
CA VAL A 140 19.83 -17.62 -18.03
C VAL A 140 19.28 -18.47 -19.19
N LYS A 141 18.47 -19.50 -18.92
CA LYS A 141 17.76 -20.28 -19.96
C LYS A 141 16.51 -19.57 -20.52
N ARG A 142 16.40 -18.24 -20.42
CA ARG A 142 15.41 -17.54 -21.25
C ARG A 142 15.90 -17.61 -22.69
N PRO A 143 15.16 -18.23 -23.63
CA PRO A 143 15.51 -18.15 -25.04
C PRO A 143 15.64 -16.68 -25.36
N LYS A 144 16.80 -16.26 -25.89
CA LYS A 144 16.92 -14.94 -26.50
C LYS A 144 15.91 -14.96 -27.64
N GLN A 145 14.69 -14.47 -27.41
CA GLN A 145 13.84 -14.01 -28.49
C GLN A 145 14.64 -12.88 -29.12
N GLN A 146 15.45 -13.25 -30.11
CA GLN A 146 16.00 -12.29 -31.05
C GLN A 146 14.76 -11.62 -31.62
N ARG A 147 14.46 -10.41 -31.14
CA ARG A 147 13.59 -9.51 -31.86
C ARG A 147 14.18 -9.45 -33.26
N LYS A 148 13.57 -10.16 -34.20
CA LYS A 148 13.82 -9.96 -35.62
C LYS A 148 13.50 -8.49 -35.82
N LYS A 149 14.53 -7.65 -35.87
CA LYS A 149 14.40 -6.29 -36.40
C LYS A 149 14.10 -6.52 -37.88
N CYS A 150 12.82 -6.63 -38.23
CA CYS A 150 12.41 -6.36 -39.58
C CYS A 150 12.72 -4.88 -39.78
N ARG A 151 13.84 -4.57 -40.44
CA ARG A 151 13.96 -3.30 -41.15
C ARG A 151 12.87 -3.37 -42.23
N ILE A 152 11.82 -2.60 -42.02
CA ILE A 152 10.96 -2.21 -43.14
C ILE A 152 11.80 -1.17 -43.87
N ASP A 153 12.52 -1.62 -44.89
CA ASP A 153 13.09 -0.72 -45.86
C ASP A 153 11.91 -0.17 -46.67
N ASN A 154 11.66 1.12 -46.50
CA ASN A 154 10.71 1.87 -47.32
C ASN A 154 11.31 1.99 -48.72
N ASP A 155 10.85 1.15 -49.64
CA ASP A 155 10.82 1.49 -51.06
C ASP A 155 9.37 1.54 -51.50
N ASN A 156 8.96 2.76 -51.89
CA ASN A 156 7.68 3.05 -52.51
C ASN A 156 7.52 2.21 -53.79
N ASP A 157 6.42 1.48 -53.93
CA ASP A 157 5.62 1.64 -55.15
C ASP A 157 4.13 1.37 -54.92
N SER A 158 3.37 2.20 -55.61
CA SER A 158 1.95 2.43 -55.61
C SER A 158 1.15 1.34 -56.32
N SER A 159 0.08 0.85 -55.70
CA SER A 159 -1.16 0.51 -56.41
C SER A 159 -2.33 0.33 -55.44
N ASN A 160 -3.29 1.25 -55.57
CA ASN A 160 -4.64 1.17 -55.04
C ASN A 160 -5.31 -0.16 -55.42
N ILE A 161 -6.13 -0.72 -54.53
CA ILE A 161 -7.59 -0.91 -54.74
C ILE A 161 -8.24 -1.53 -53.49
N ARG A 162 -9.37 -0.92 -53.12
CA ARG A 162 -10.32 -1.24 -52.04
C ARG A 162 -10.73 -2.72 -52.00
N ASN A 163 -11.03 -3.23 -50.80
CA ASN A 163 -12.33 -3.86 -50.53
C ASN A 163 -12.63 -3.96 -49.03
N TYR A 164 -13.90 -3.70 -48.71
CA TYR A 164 -14.51 -3.65 -47.39
C TYR A 164 -14.86 -5.04 -46.85
N ASN A 165 -14.99 -5.10 -45.52
CA ASN A 165 -15.75 -6.04 -44.69
C ASN A 165 -15.32 -7.52 -44.67
N THR A 166 -14.82 -7.97 -43.51
CA THR A 166 -15.40 -9.16 -42.83
C THR A 166 -15.09 -9.12 -41.33
N MET A 167 -16.16 -9.13 -40.52
CA MET A 167 -16.14 -9.49 -39.09
C MET A 167 -15.92 -11.01 -38.92
N LEU A 168 -15.77 -11.44 -37.65
CA LEU A 168 -15.83 -12.81 -37.10
C LEU A 168 -14.46 -13.51 -37.05
N GLN A 169 -14.01 -14.20 -36.00
CA GLN A 169 -14.68 -14.83 -34.85
C GLN A 169 -13.58 -15.27 -33.84
N PHE A 170 -13.88 -15.30 -32.54
CA PHE A 170 -13.07 -16.03 -31.54
C PHE A 170 -13.57 -17.50 -31.43
N PRO A 171 -12.68 -18.49 -31.23
CA PRO A 171 -13.08 -19.88 -30.92
C PRO A 171 -12.91 -20.20 -29.41
N PRO A 172 -13.36 -21.39 -28.97
CA PRO A 172 -14.22 -21.63 -27.79
C PRO A 172 -13.54 -21.61 -26.42
#